data_AF-A0AA37KAR9-F1
#
_entry.id   AF-A0AA37KAR9-F1
#
_cell.length_a   1.000
_cell.length_b   1.000
_cell.length_c   1.000
_cell.angle_alpha   90.00
_cell.angle_beta   90.00
_cell.angle_gamma   90.00
#
_symmetry.space_group_name_H-M   'P 1'
#
loop_
_entity.id
_entity.type
_entity.pdbx_description
1 polymer ?
#
loop_
_entity_poly.entity_id
_entity_poly.type
_entity_poly.pdbx_seq_one_letter_code
_entity_poly.pdbx_strand_id
1 'polypeptide(L)'
;MKTADNIRWLGPLLLFFCLLPVTAMGQFVIYIDPTHKAGEKDYISTTKKLITEINKSATATAALYTTASEEMKKLERLKREQYNALTTAYAFYTDELRIKRFNETLGTVKRNLQMGFSVIEANPQASFFFRDRLIELIAEVNDAERVFKQATVIEGEDNQMSNADRNALLFKAEEMIAEIAKEGQNIVNVGKMITLDPERMEELAKKKYHKQ
;
A
#
# COMPACT_ATOMS: atom_id res chain seq x y z
N MET A 1 7.99 -2.18 64.69
CA MET A 1 7.47 -3.56 64.56
C MET A 1 5.97 -3.54 64.82
N LYS A 2 5.14 -3.74 63.78
CA LYS A 2 3.73 -4.25 63.77
C LYS A 2 2.97 -3.85 62.48
N THR A 3 3.55 -4.03 61.29
CA THR A 3 2.86 -3.74 60.01
C THR A 3 3.02 -4.83 58.94
N ALA A 4 3.81 -5.88 59.19
CA ALA A 4 4.07 -6.93 58.21
C ALA A 4 2.99 -8.04 58.17
N ASP A 5 2.11 -8.12 59.16
CA ASP A 5 1.17 -9.24 59.29
C ASP A 5 -0.14 -9.06 58.48
N ASN A 6 -0.48 -7.82 58.07
CA ASN A 6 -1.73 -7.54 57.36
C ASN A 6 -1.68 -7.85 55.84
N ILE A 7 -0.49 -8.05 55.26
CA ILE A 7 -0.33 -8.26 53.80
C ILE A 7 -0.41 -9.76 53.43
N ARG A 8 -0.17 -10.67 54.38
CA ARG A 8 -0.20 -12.14 54.12
C ARG A 8 -1.61 -12.68 53.81
N TRP A 9 -2.66 -11.97 54.20
CA TRP A 9 -4.05 -12.39 54.00
C TRP A 9 -4.71 -11.85 52.72
N LEU A 10 -4.09 -10.88 52.02
CA LEU A 10 -4.62 -10.29 50.79
C LEU A 10 -4.49 -11.22 49.57
N GLY A 11 -3.40 -11.97 49.47
CA GLY A 11 -3.16 -12.93 48.38
C GLY A 11 -4.19 -14.07 48.33
N PRO A 12 -4.50 -14.74 49.46
CA PRO A 12 -5.55 -15.76 49.52
C PRO A 12 -6.96 -15.20 49.29
N LEU A 13 -7.24 -13.96 49.74
CA LEU A 13 -8.54 -13.32 49.56
C LEU A 13 -8.84 -13.02 48.08
N LEU A 14 -7.86 -12.55 47.32
CA LEU A 14 -7.97 -12.28 45.88
C LEU A 14 -8.23 -13.56 45.08
N LEU A 15 -7.64 -14.69 45.48
CA LEU A 15 -7.90 -15.99 44.86
C LEU A 15 -9.29 -16.55 45.19
N PHE A 16 -9.82 -16.27 46.39
CA PHE A 16 -11.16 -16.70 46.80
C PHE A 16 -12.27 -16.04 45.96
N PHE A 17 -12.06 -14.80 45.49
CA PHE A 17 -13.00 -14.07 44.62
C PHE A 17 -13.06 -14.60 43.18
N CYS A 18 -12.04 -15.33 42.70
CA CYS A 18 -12.02 -15.89 41.35
C CYS A 18 -12.84 -17.18 41.20
N LEU A 19 -13.28 -17.80 42.30
CA LEU A 19 -13.98 -19.10 42.30
C LEU A 19 -15.50 -19.01 42.55
N LEU A 20 -16.05 -17.81 42.76
CA LEU A 20 -17.50 -17.63 42.93
C LEU A 20 -18.20 -17.38 41.58
N PRO A 21 -19.33 -18.05 41.28
CA PRO A 21 -20.04 -17.87 40.03
C PRO A 21 -20.62 -16.45 39.92
N VAL A 22 -20.33 -15.83 38.79
CA VAL A 22 -20.74 -14.52 38.31
C VAL A 22 -22.24 -14.26 38.51
N THR A 23 -22.61 -13.49 39.55
CA THR A 23 -23.89 -12.74 39.61
C THR A 23 -23.83 -11.49 40.52
N ALA A 24 -22.67 -10.82 40.59
CA ALA A 24 -22.61 -9.47 41.14
C ALA A 24 -21.62 -8.66 40.32
N MET A 25 -22.14 -7.69 39.54
CA MET A 25 -21.34 -6.65 38.90
C MET A 25 -20.72 -5.76 39.99
N GLY A 26 -19.63 -6.22 40.60
CA GLY A 26 -18.79 -5.41 41.47
C GLY A 26 -17.80 -4.63 40.61
N GLN A 27 -18.03 -3.33 40.44
CA GLN A 27 -17.03 -2.44 39.85
C GLN A 27 -15.96 -2.13 40.91
N PHE A 28 -14.74 -2.61 40.71
CA PHE A 28 -13.61 -2.21 41.55
C PHE A 28 -13.08 -0.86 41.07
N VAL A 29 -13.36 0.19 41.84
CA VAL A 29 -12.82 1.53 41.63
C VAL A 29 -11.64 1.71 42.56
N ILE A 30 -10.42 1.75 42.02
CA ILE A 30 -9.21 2.08 42.79
C ILE A 30 -9.16 3.60 42.88
N TYR A 31 -9.54 4.15 44.03
CA TYR A 31 -9.36 5.56 44.34
C TYR A 31 -7.96 5.77 44.92
N ILE A 32 -7.10 6.48 44.19
CA ILE A 32 -5.83 6.97 44.75
C ILE A 32 -6.16 8.27 45.47
N ASP A 33 -5.90 8.32 46.78
CA ASP A 33 -6.17 9.50 47.61
C ASP A 33 -5.43 10.73 47.04
N PRO A 34 -6.15 11.77 46.61
CA PRO A 34 -5.54 12.98 46.04
C PRO A 34 -4.79 13.83 47.09
N THR A 35 -4.91 13.51 48.38
CA THR A 35 -4.23 14.22 49.48
C THR A 35 -2.95 13.54 49.97
N HIS A 36 -2.62 12.35 49.45
CA HIS A 36 -1.39 11.63 49.79
C HIS A 36 -0.16 12.28 49.12
N LYS A 37 0.47 13.23 49.83
CA LYS A 37 1.60 14.04 49.31
C LYS A 37 2.95 13.32 49.25
N ALA A 38 3.06 12.11 49.79
CA ALA A 38 4.32 11.37 49.74
C ALA A 38 4.57 10.88 48.31
N GLY A 39 5.65 11.38 47.68
CA GLY A 39 6.01 11.09 46.28
C GLY A 39 5.44 12.05 45.23
N GLU A 40 4.62 13.04 45.61
CA GLU A 40 3.99 14.00 44.67
C GLU A 40 5.03 14.83 43.89
N LYS A 41 6.08 15.29 44.58
CA LYS A 41 7.21 15.99 43.94
C LYS A 41 7.96 15.09 42.95
N ASP A 42 8.14 13.82 43.29
CA ASP A 42 8.81 12.85 42.42
C ASP A 42 7.95 12.49 41.22
N TYR A 43 6.63 12.35 41.40
CA TYR A 43 5.67 12.16 40.31
C TYR A 43 5.68 13.35 39.35
N ILE A 44 5.55 14.58 39.84
CA ILE A 44 5.57 15.79 39.00
C ILE A 44 6.92 15.95 38.29
N SER A 45 8.03 15.67 38.97
CA SER A 45 9.39 15.72 38.40
C SER A 45 9.56 14.68 37.29
N THR A 46 9.11 13.44 37.53
CA THR A 46 9.20 12.34 36.57
C THR A 46 8.32 12.61 35.35
N THR A 47 7.08 13.06 35.55
CA THR A 47 6.18 13.43 34.44
C THR A 47 6.74 14.58 33.62
N LYS A 48 7.32 15.62 34.24
CA LYS A 48 7.99 16.71 33.51
C LYS A 48 9.18 16.23 32.69
N LYS A 49 10.01 15.33 33.23
CA LYS A 49 11.10 14.69 32.47
C LYS A 49 10.56 13.90 31.28
N LEU A 50 9.52 13.10 31.48
CA LEU A 50 8.89 12.29 30.43
C LEU A 50 8.35 13.16 29.29
N ILE A 51 7.62 14.24 29.62
CA ILE A 51 7.13 15.21 28.61
C ILE A 51 8.30 15.85 27.85
N THR A 52 9.38 16.19 28.55
CA THR A 52 10.56 16.80 27.92
C THR A 52 11.25 15.84 26.96
N GLU A 53 11.37 14.56 27.33
CA GLU A 53 11.93 13.53 26.43
C GLU A 53 11.02 13.22 25.25
N ILE A 54 9.70 13.15 25.46
CA ILE A 54 8.73 13.00 24.38
C ILE A 54 8.85 14.16 23.39
N ASN A 55 8.97 15.41 23.86
CA ASN A 55 9.12 16.57 22.98
C ASN A 55 10.44 16.53 22.19
N LYS A 56 11.55 16.08 22.81
CA LYS A 56 12.82 15.87 22.11
C LYS A 56 12.70 14.79 21.05
N SER A 57 12.07 13.66 21.38
CA SER A 57 11.82 12.55 20.46
C SER A 57 10.94 12.99 19.30
N ALA A 58 9.83 13.70 19.56
CA ALA A 58 8.94 14.23 18.52
C ALA A 58 9.66 15.20 17.58
N THR A 59 10.53 16.05 18.12
CA THR A 59 11.35 16.98 17.30
C THR A 59 12.35 16.22 16.43
N ALA A 60 13.02 15.19 16.98
CA ALA A 60 13.92 14.33 16.21
C ALA A 60 13.18 13.55 15.12
N THR A 61 11.99 13.03 15.42
CA THR A 61 11.13 12.35 14.45
C THR A 61 10.67 13.29 13.33
N ALA A 62 10.27 14.52 13.66
CA ALA A 62 9.92 15.53 12.67
C ALA A 62 11.11 15.86 11.74
N ALA A 63 12.31 16.00 12.30
CA ALA A 63 13.54 16.23 11.53
C ALA A 63 13.88 15.04 10.61
N LEU A 64 13.68 13.80 11.06
CA LEU A 64 13.85 12.61 10.22
C LEU A 64 12.84 12.58 9.07
N TYR A 65 11.58 12.94 9.31
CA TYR A 65 10.58 13.03 8.24
C TYR A 65 10.93 14.12 7.22
N THR A 66 11.45 15.28 7.65
CA THR A 66 11.89 16.32 6.71
C THR A 66 13.07 15.86 5.86
N THR A 67 14.09 15.23 6.47
CA THR A 67 15.24 14.70 5.73
C THR A 67 14.82 13.61 4.75
N ALA A 68 13.95 12.68 5.16
CA ALA A 68 13.42 11.65 4.28
C ALA A 68 12.65 12.26 3.09
N SER A 69 11.86 13.31 3.32
CA SER A 69 11.15 14.02 2.25
C SER A 69 12.10 14.68 1.26
N GLU A 70 13.20 15.29 1.73
CA GLU A 70 14.22 15.90 0.87
C GLU A 70 14.96 14.86 0.02
N GLU A 71 15.35 13.72 0.61
CA GLU A 71 15.97 12.62 -0.12
C GLU A 71 15.01 12.01 -1.16
N MET A 72 13.71 11.90 -0.84
CA MET A 72 12.71 11.47 -1.82
C MET A 72 12.60 12.43 -3.00
N LYS A 73 12.59 13.75 -2.76
CA LYS A 73 12.60 14.75 -3.84
C LYS A 73 13.86 14.64 -4.71
N LYS A 74 15.02 14.41 -4.09
CA LYS A 74 16.29 14.21 -4.79
C LYS A 74 16.28 12.95 -5.65
N LEU A 75 15.73 11.85 -5.12
CA LEU A 75 15.55 10.61 -5.87
C LEU A 75 14.63 10.80 -7.09
N GLU A 76 13.52 11.51 -6.91
CA GLU A 76 12.59 11.82 -8.00
C GLU A 76 13.27 12.65 -9.10
N ARG A 77 14.07 13.65 -8.71
CA ARG A 77 14.86 14.45 -9.64
C ARG A 77 15.88 13.60 -10.40
N LEU A 78 16.64 12.75 -9.72
CA LEU A 78 17.61 11.86 -10.36
C LEU A 78 16.93 10.89 -11.34
N LYS A 79 15.74 10.38 -11.00
CA LYS A 79 14.95 9.54 -11.91
C LYS A 79 14.58 10.29 -13.19
N ARG A 80 14.16 11.56 -13.08
CA ARG A 80 13.85 12.41 -14.25
C ARG A 80 15.11 12.71 -15.08
N GLU A 81 16.24 13.01 -14.43
CA GLU A 81 17.50 13.28 -15.12
C GLU A 81 17.99 12.04 -15.87
N GLN A 82 17.92 10.85 -15.27
CA GLN A 82 18.20 9.58 -15.94
C GLN A 82 17.26 9.34 -17.12
N TYR A 83 15.95 9.57 -16.93
CA TYR A 83 14.96 9.41 -18.00
C TYR A 83 15.28 10.29 -19.21
N ASN A 84 15.61 11.56 -18.98
CA ASN A 84 15.98 12.49 -20.04
C ASN A 84 17.26 12.05 -20.77
N ALA A 85 18.30 11.67 -20.01
CA ALA A 85 19.55 11.18 -20.59
C ALA A 85 19.33 9.93 -21.46
N LEU A 86 18.50 8.99 -20.98
CA LEU A 86 18.18 7.75 -21.67
C LEU A 86 17.34 8.00 -22.93
N THR A 87 16.42 8.96 -22.88
CA THR A 87 15.60 9.38 -24.03
C THR A 87 16.45 9.98 -25.15
N THR A 88 17.50 10.72 -24.80
CA THR A 88 18.43 11.34 -25.77
C THR A 88 19.48 10.39 -26.35
N ALA A 89 19.65 9.18 -25.78
CA ALA A 89 20.64 8.22 -26.27
C ALA A 89 20.18 7.54 -27.57
N TYR A 90 21.03 7.59 -28.60
CA TYR A 90 20.69 7.41 -30.02
C TYR A 90 20.19 6.00 -30.45
N ALA A 91 20.19 4.98 -29.58
CA ALA A 91 20.12 3.57 -30.01
C ALA A 91 19.08 2.68 -29.28
N PHE A 92 18.22 3.21 -28.42
CA PHE A 92 17.33 2.36 -27.61
C PHE A 92 16.11 1.80 -28.34
N TYR A 93 15.58 2.52 -29.34
CA TYR A 93 14.38 2.09 -30.06
C TYR A 93 14.63 0.95 -31.07
N THR A 94 15.87 0.75 -31.49
CA THR A 94 16.29 -0.33 -32.42
C THR A 94 16.83 -1.57 -31.71
N ASP A 95 16.85 -1.60 -30.38
CA ASP A 95 17.37 -2.75 -29.62
C ASP A 95 16.43 -3.96 -29.78
N GLU A 96 16.85 -4.94 -30.57
CA GLU A 96 16.12 -6.19 -30.82
C GLU A 96 15.76 -6.95 -29.53
N LEU A 97 16.66 -6.96 -28.54
CA LEU A 97 16.43 -7.65 -27.27
C LEU A 97 15.31 -6.97 -26.50
N ARG A 98 15.29 -5.64 -26.50
CA ARG A 98 14.25 -4.84 -25.86
C ARG A 98 12.90 -5.04 -26.55
N ILE A 99 12.89 -5.03 -27.89
CA ILE A 99 11.69 -5.29 -28.68
C ILE A 99 11.12 -6.68 -28.36
N LYS A 100 11.98 -7.70 -28.31
CA LYS A 100 11.60 -9.05 -27.93
C LYS A 100 11.00 -9.12 -26.53
N ARG A 101 11.66 -8.53 -25.53
CA ARG A 101 11.19 -8.50 -24.13
C ARG A 101 9.86 -7.77 -23.98
N PHE A 102 9.66 -6.67 -24.70
CA PHE A 102 8.39 -5.97 -24.71
C PHE A 102 7.27 -6.87 -25.24
N ASN A 103 7.48 -7.50 -26.40
CA ASN A 103 6.50 -8.39 -27.02
C ASN A 103 6.18 -9.62 -26.15
N GLU A 104 7.18 -10.22 -25.49
CA GLU A 104 6.98 -11.31 -24.52
C GLU A 104 6.12 -10.86 -23.33
N THR A 105 6.40 -9.66 -22.81
CA THR A 105 5.64 -9.07 -21.69
C THR A 105 4.20 -8.77 -22.11
N LEU A 106 4.02 -8.10 -23.26
CA LEU A 106 2.73 -7.79 -23.87
C LEU A 106 1.88 -9.06 -24.02
N GLY A 107 2.45 -10.11 -24.61
CA GLY A 107 1.77 -11.39 -24.81
C GLY A 107 1.41 -12.10 -23.49
N THR A 108 2.22 -11.91 -22.45
CA THR A 108 1.94 -12.46 -21.11
C THR A 108 0.82 -11.70 -20.42
N VAL A 109 0.86 -10.36 -20.42
CA VAL A 109 -0.17 -9.51 -19.82
C VAL A 109 -1.52 -9.73 -20.51
N LYS A 110 -1.53 -9.76 -21.85
CA LYS A 110 -2.75 -10.02 -22.63
C LYS A 110 -3.39 -11.37 -22.28
N ARG A 111 -2.59 -12.45 -22.23
CA ARG A 111 -3.08 -13.78 -21.83
C ARG A 111 -3.61 -13.78 -20.40
N ASN A 112 -2.88 -13.17 -19.46
CA ASN A 112 -3.30 -13.13 -18.06
C ASN A 112 -4.61 -12.37 -17.87
N LEU A 113 -4.77 -11.22 -18.52
CA LEU A 113 -6.02 -10.45 -18.47
C LEU A 113 -7.19 -11.22 -19.10
N GLN A 114 -6.98 -11.87 -20.24
CA GLN A 114 -8.01 -12.70 -20.89
C GLN A 114 -8.43 -13.88 -20.00
N MET A 115 -7.47 -14.59 -19.40
CA MET A 115 -7.77 -15.67 -18.45
C MET A 115 -8.51 -15.13 -17.21
N GLY A 116 -8.06 -14.00 -16.66
CA GLY A 116 -8.73 -13.33 -15.54
C GLY A 116 -10.16 -12.93 -15.86
N PHE A 117 -10.39 -12.40 -17.07
CA PHE A 117 -11.70 -12.04 -17.57
C PHE A 117 -12.64 -13.25 -17.62
N SER A 118 -12.21 -14.37 -18.19
CA SER A 118 -13.06 -15.59 -18.24
C SER A 118 -13.42 -16.11 -16.84
N VAL A 119 -12.49 -16.06 -15.88
CA VAL A 119 -12.76 -16.49 -14.49
C VAL A 119 -13.74 -15.56 -13.80
N ILE A 120 -13.60 -14.24 -14.01
CA ILE A 120 -14.45 -13.23 -13.39
C ILE A 120 -15.85 -13.22 -14.02
N GLU A 121 -15.94 -13.38 -15.34
CA GLU A 121 -17.22 -13.44 -16.05
C GLU A 121 -18.06 -14.64 -15.62
N ALA A 122 -17.42 -15.77 -15.31
CA ALA A 122 -18.09 -16.97 -14.80
C ALA A 122 -18.69 -16.79 -13.39
N ASN A 123 -18.34 -15.74 -12.64
CA ASN A 123 -18.88 -15.44 -11.32
C ASN A 123 -19.71 -14.14 -11.35
N PRO A 124 -21.04 -14.18 -11.14
CA PRO A 124 -21.90 -12.99 -11.23
C PRO A 124 -21.50 -11.82 -10.32
N GLN A 125 -21.03 -12.11 -9.09
CA GLN A 125 -20.63 -11.06 -8.15
C GLN A 125 -19.30 -10.42 -8.56
N ALA A 126 -18.29 -11.22 -8.92
CA ALA A 126 -17.01 -10.70 -9.38
C ALA A 126 -17.17 -9.94 -10.71
N SER A 127 -18.00 -10.47 -11.62
CA SER A 127 -18.35 -9.85 -12.91
C SER A 127 -18.95 -8.46 -12.70
N PHE A 128 -19.92 -8.31 -11.78
CA PHE A 128 -20.52 -7.01 -11.45
C PHE A 128 -19.48 -5.96 -11.05
N PHE A 129 -18.43 -6.33 -10.32
CA PHE A 129 -17.42 -5.38 -9.84
C PHE A 129 -16.28 -5.11 -10.81
N PHE A 130 -15.88 -6.09 -11.63
CA PHE A 130 -14.60 -6.05 -12.33
C PHE A 130 -14.66 -6.22 -13.84
N ARG A 131 -15.81 -6.62 -14.40
CA ARG A 131 -15.94 -6.91 -15.83
C ARG A 131 -15.55 -5.70 -16.70
N ASP A 132 -16.14 -4.55 -16.43
CA ASP A 132 -15.94 -3.36 -17.28
C ASP A 132 -14.49 -2.86 -17.17
N ARG A 133 -13.91 -2.86 -15.96
CA ARG A 133 -12.51 -2.45 -15.79
C ARG A 133 -11.54 -3.42 -16.47
N LEU A 134 -11.82 -4.73 -16.50
CA LEU A 134 -11.00 -5.67 -17.25
C LEU A 134 -11.09 -5.48 -18.77
N ILE A 135 -12.28 -5.12 -19.28
CA ILE A 135 -12.44 -4.77 -20.70
C ILE A 135 -11.61 -3.53 -21.03
N GLU A 136 -11.65 -2.50 -20.18
CA GLU A 136 -10.81 -1.31 -20.31
C GLU A 136 -9.32 -1.65 -20.30
N LEU A 137 -8.86 -2.44 -19.32
CA LEU A 137 -7.45 -2.85 -19.26
C LEU A 137 -7.01 -3.63 -20.51
N ILE A 138 -7.87 -4.49 -21.07
CA ILE A 138 -7.58 -5.19 -22.33
C ILE A 138 -7.49 -4.20 -23.50
N ALA A 139 -8.33 -3.16 -23.53
CA ALA A 139 -8.22 -2.09 -24.53
C ALA A 139 -6.93 -1.29 -24.37
N GLU A 140 -6.56 -0.93 -23.13
CA GLU A 140 -5.31 -0.24 -22.80
C GLU A 140 -4.06 -1.05 -23.21
N VAL A 141 -4.10 -2.39 -23.14
CA VAL A 141 -3.02 -3.25 -23.69
C VAL A 141 -2.86 -3.05 -25.20
N ASN A 142 -3.96 -2.97 -25.95
CA ASN A 142 -3.90 -2.76 -27.39
C ASN A 142 -3.40 -1.34 -27.72
N ASP A 143 -3.72 -0.35 -26.88
CA ASP A 143 -3.17 1.00 -27.00
C ASP A 143 -1.66 1.02 -26.75
N ALA A 144 -1.17 0.31 -25.74
CA ALA A 144 0.26 0.18 -25.48
C ALA A 144 0.99 -0.51 -26.64
N GLU A 145 0.40 -1.56 -27.23
CA GLU A 145 0.91 -2.20 -28.46
C GLU A 145 1.00 -1.21 -29.62
N ARG A 146 -0.02 -0.36 -29.81
CA ARG A 146 -0.03 0.66 -30.87
C ARG A 146 1.08 1.69 -30.67
N VAL A 147 1.24 2.21 -29.45
CA VAL A 147 2.31 3.16 -29.11
C VAL A 147 3.69 2.54 -29.34
N PHE A 148 3.87 1.27 -28.96
CA PHE A 148 5.11 0.55 -29.19
C PHE A 148 5.43 0.37 -30.67
N LYS A 149 4.43 0.04 -31.50
CA LYS A 149 4.60 -0.04 -32.96
C LYS A 149 5.00 1.31 -33.56
N GLN A 150 4.40 2.41 -33.11
CA GLN A 150 4.80 3.75 -33.55
C GLN A 150 6.27 4.06 -33.23
N ALA A 151 6.77 3.60 -32.08
CA ALA A 151 8.17 3.78 -31.72
C ALA A 151 9.14 2.95 -32.57
N THR A 152 8.72 1.77 -33.04
CA THR A 152 9.59 0.75 -33.64
C THR A 152 9.54 0.67 -35.17
N VAL A 153 8.46 1.11 -35.81
CA VAL A 153 8.37 1.19 -37.28
C VAL A 153 9.37 2.25 -37.80
N ILE A 154 10.28 1.82 -38.68
CA ILE A 154 11.24 2.68 -39.38
C ILE A 154 10.82 2.71 -40.85
N GLU A 155 10.16 3.78 -41.30
CA GLU A 155 9.93 4.01 -42.73
C GLU A 155 10.97 5.01 -43.27
N GLY A 156 11.59 4.68 -44.40
CA GLY A 156 12.80 5.32 -44.95
C GLY A 156 12.61 6.69 -45.61
N GLU A 157 11.70 7.55 -45.13
CA GLU A 157 11.44 8.87 -45.72
C GLU A 157 11.92 10.06 -44.86
N ASP A 158 12.05 11.23 -45.49
CA ASP A 158 12.59 12.49 -44.96
C ASP A 158 11.84 13.06 -43.73
N ASN A 159 10.70 12.48 -43.34
CA ASN A 159 9.87 12.87 -42.19
C ASN A 159 9.94 11.86 -41.01
N GLN A 160 11.11 11.28 -40.76
CA GLN A 160 11.30 10.36 -39.63
C GLN A 160 11.16 11.08 -38.27
N MET A 161 10.37 10.45 -37.40
CA MET A 161 10.29 10.82 -35.99
C MET A 161 11.69 10.79 -35.35
N SER A 162 12.04 11.81 -34.56
CA SER A 162 13.37 11.90 -33.95
C SER A 162 13.64 10.71 -33.02
N ASN A 163 14.90 10.33 -32.86
CA ASN A 163 15.28 9.25 -31.95
C ASN A 163 14.80 9.50 -30.51
N ALA A 164 14.74 10.76 -30.09
CA ALA A 164 14.23 11.14 -28.78
C ALA A 164 12.73 10.88 -28.65
N ASP A 165 11.94 11.26 -29.64
CA ASP A 165 10.48 11.04 -29.65
C ASP A 165 10.15 9.54 -29.70
N ARG A 166 10.92 8.77 -30.49
CA ARG A 166 10.77 7.30 -30.56
C ARG A 166 11.07 6.63 -29.24
N ASN A 167 12.17 7.01 -28.59
CA ASN A 167 12.51 6.51 -27.26
C ASN A 167 11.43 6.89 -26.24
N ALA A 168 10.91 8.11 -26.29
CA ALA A 168 9.84 8.56 -25.40
C ALA A 168 8.56 7.73 -25.56
N LEU A 169 8.14 7.42 -26.79
CA LEU A 169 7.02 6.53 -27.05
C LEU A 169 7.29 5.12 -26.55
N LEU A 170 8.52 4.61 -26.72
CA LEU A 170 8.88 3.28 -26.26
C LEU A 170 8.83 3.17 -24.72
N PHE A 171 9.38 4.14 -24.00
CA PHE A 171 9.27 4.18 -22.53
C PHE A 171 7.82 4.30 -22.08
N LYS A 172 7.02 5.13 -22.76
CA LYS A 172 5.59 5.25 -22.48
C LYS A 172 4.87 3.92 -22.63
N ALA A 173 5.14 3.17 -23.70
CA ALA A 173 4.54 1.86 -23.90
C ALA A 173 4.94 0.86 -22.81
N GLU A 174 6.21 0.86 -22.39
CA GLU A 174 6.69 0.02 -21.29
C GLU A 174 6.03 0.37 -19.95
N GLU A 175 5.90 1.67 -19.65
CA GLU A 175 5.22 2.15 -18.44
C GLU A 175 3.74 1.75 -18.45
N MET A 176 3.03 1.96 -19.56
CA MET A 176 1.64 1.53 -19.73
C MET A 176 1.49 0.03 -19.45
N ILE A 177 2.33 -0.82 -20.06
CA ILE A 177 2.27 -2.27 -19.84
C ILE A 177 2.55 -2.65 -18.38
N ALA A 178 3.51 -1.98 -17.72
CA ALA A 178 3.81 -2.24 -16.31
C ALA A 178 2.65 -1.87 -15.38
N GLU A 179 2.00 -0.73 -15.63
CA GLU A 179 0.83 -0.29 -14.86
C GLU A 179 -0.36 -1.22 -15.07
N ILE A 180 -0.67 -1.57 -16.32
CA ILE A 180 -1.74 -2.50 -16.68
C ILE A 180 -1.49 -3.88 -16.03
N ALA A 181 -0.25 -4.38 -16.06
CA ALA A 181 0.09 -5.65 -15.44
C ALA A 181 -0.15 -5.64 -13.93
N LYS A 182 0.27 -4.55 -13.26
CA LYS A 182 0.08 -4.37 -11.82
C LYS A 182 -1.41 -4.28 -11.46
N GLU A 183 -2.18 -3.50 -12.21
CA GLU A 183 -3.61 -3.34 -11.95
C GLU A 183 -4.39 -4.62 -12.26
N GLY A 184 -4.13 -5.25 -13.39
CA GLY A 184 -4.73 -6.53 -13.78
C GLY A 184 -4.48 -7.62 -12.74
N GLN A 185 -3.25 -7.71 -12.23
CA GLN A 185 -2.93 -8.67 -11.16
C GLN A 185 -3.72 -8.38 -9.87
N ASN A 186 -3.87 -7.10 -9.49
CA ASN A 186 -4.66 -6.72 -8.32
C ASN A 186 -6.14 -7.11 -8.50
N ILE A 187 -6.73 -6.84 -9.66
CA ILE A 187 -8.12 -7.19 -9.95
C ILE A 187 -8.32 -8.71 -9.90
N VAL A 188 -7.42 -9.49 -10.50
CA VAL A 188 -7.49 -10.97 -10.45
C VAL A 188 -7.36 -11.48 -9.01
N ASN A 189 -6.47 -10.90 -8.21
CA ASN A 189 -6.31 -11.29 -6.80
C ASN A 189 -7.56 -10.99 -5.98
N VAL A 190 -8.16 -9.81 -6.16
CA VAL A 190 -9.41 -9.45 -5.46
C VAL A 190 -10.58 -10.28 -5.96
N GLY A 191 -10.70 -10.50 -7.27
CA GLY A 191 -11.71 -11.37 -7.87
C GLY A 191 -11.66 -12.79 -7.30
N LYS A 192 -10.46 -13.37 -7.14
CA LYS A 192 -10.27 -14.66 -6.46
C LYS A 192 -10.74 -14.64 -5.01
N MET A 193 -10.48 -13.58 -4.26
CA MET A 193 -10.98 -13.44 -2.89
C MET A 193 -12.52 -13.40 -2.86
N ILE A 194 -13.16 -12.66 -3.78
CA ILE A 194 -14.63 -12.63 -3.90
C ILE A 194 -15.19 -14.04 -4.20
N THR A 195 -14.53 -14.80 -5.08
CA THR A 195 -14.97 -16.17 -5.40
C THR A 195 -14.84 -17.16 -4.24
N LEU A 196 -13.98 -16.87 -3.25
CA LEU A 196 -13.69 -17.77 -2.13
C LEU A 196 -14.47 -17.42 -0.84
N ASP A 197 -14.88 -16.15 -0.66
CA ASP A 197 -15.63 -15.69 0.53
C ASP A 197 -16.60 -14.52 0.17
N PRO A 198 -17.78 -14.85 -0.39
CA PRO A 198 -18.78 -13.87 -0.83
C PRO A 198 -19.32 -12.96 0.29
N GLU A 199 -19.50 -13.50 1.50
CA GLU A 199 -20.14 -12.80 2.63
C GLU A 199 -19.25 -11.68 3.18
N ARG A 200 -17.94 -11.94 3.29
CA ARG A 200 -16.95 -10.95 3.76
C ARG A 200 -16.82 -9.73 2.84
N MET A 201 -17.18 -9.88 1.56
CA MET A 201 -17.16 -8.80 0.58
C MET A 201 -18.43 -7.97 0.59
N GLU A 202 -19.59 -8.54 0.93
CA GLU A 202 -20.81 -7.76 1.18
C GLU A 202 -20.61 -6.81 2.37
N GLU A 203 -19.87 -7.24 3.39
CA GLU A 203 -19.46 -6.37 4.51
C GLU A 203 -18.46 -5.28 4.11
N LEU A 204 -17.48 -5.58 3.25
CA LEU A 204 -16.53 -4.59 2.74
C LEU A 204 -17.20 -3.58 1.80
N ALA A 205 -18.16 -4.01 0.99
CA ALA A 205 -18.97 -3.14 0.13
C ALA A 205 -19.86 -2.21 0.97
N LYS A 206 -20.53 -2.73 2.01
CA LYS A 206 -21.28 -1.91 2.98
C LYS A 206 -20.36 -0.88 3.64
N LYS A 207 -19.14 -1.25 4.07
CA LYS A 207 -18.18 -0.30 4.66
C LYS A 207 -17.67 0.78 3.70
N LYS A 208 -17.55 0.48 2.40
CA LYS A 208 -17.06 1.43 1.40
C LYS A 208 -18.15 2.41 0.94
N TYR A 209 -19.42 2.01 0.96
CA TYR A 209 -20.55 2.81 0.45
C TYR A 209 -21.54 3.32 1.51
N HIS A 210 -21.48 2.89 2.77
CA HIS A 210 -22.30 3.45 3.87
C HIS A 210 -21.54 4.49 4.72
N LYS A 211 -20.44 5.05 4.18
CA LYS A 211 -20.02 6.40 4.59
C LYS A 211 -20.79 7.42 3.74
N GLN A 212 -22.08 7.56 4.02
CA GLN A 212 -22.86 8.77 3.76
C GLN A 212 -23.47 9.21 5.07
#